data_AF-A0A345UNH2-F1
#
_entry.id   AF-A0A345UNH2-F1
#
_cell.length_a   1.000
_cell.length_b   1.000
_cell.length_c   1.000
_cell.angle_alpha   90.00
_cell.angle_beta   90.00
_cell.angle_gamma   90.00
#
_symmetry.space_group_name_H-M   'P 1'
#
loop_
_entity.id
_entity.type
_entity.pdbx_description
1 polymer ?
#
loop_
_entity_poly.entity_id
_entity_poly.type
_entity_poly.pdbx_seq_one_letter_code
_entity_poly.pdbx_strand_id
1 'polypeptide(L)'
;MRVHTISRILMLCCVGMLCLHTPTEIRATTAMSSASDTEEVLATFRYQAVGHVFVTILYDYDSDRILLPVAELFSLLMINMEIDRGNFMIRGFFIEQNIPYQIVFDRYMIAFDGTQSPQFESYGPEHFVITETDYFLSPELFSEVFGLHFTPDIFA
;
A
#
# COMPACT_ATOMS: atom_id res chain seq x y z
N MET A 1 -46.49 -2.10 64.01
CA MET A 1 -46.25 -3.26 64.89
C MET A 1 -47.36 -4.29 64.64
N ARG A 2 -47.00 -5.55 64.31
CA ARG A 2 -47.86 -6.74 64.06
C ARG A 2 -48.76 -6.67 62.80
N VAL A 3 -48.47 -7.36 61.68
CA VAL A 3 -48.41 -8.81 61.37
C VAL A 3 -49.73 -9.54 61.59
N HIS A 4 -50.38 -9.92 60.47
CA HIS A 4 -51.29 -11.05 60.23
C HIS A 4 -51.81 -10.90 58.77
N THR A 5 -52.00 -11.88 57.88
CA THR A 5 -51.72 -13.32 57.82
C THR A 5 -51.91 -13.72 56.35
N ILE A 6 -51.04 -14.63 55.89
CA ILE A 6 -51.22 -15.66 54.85
C ILE A 6 -52.62 -15.78 54.22
N SER A 7 -52.69 -15.78 52.88
CA SER A 7 -53.56 -16.71 52.17
C SER A 7 -52.96 -17.11 50.83
N ARG A 8 -52.86 -18.42 50.63
CA ARG A 8 -52.31 -19.16 49.49
C ARG A 8 -53.27 -19.08 48.28
N ILE A 9 -52.85 -19.71 47.16
CA ILE A 9 -53.67 -20.25 46.04
C ILE A 9 -53.95 -19.18 44.96
N LEU A 10 -53.79 -19.35 43.64
CA LEU A 10 -53.53 -20.45 42.69
C LEU A 10 -52.99 -19.73 41.43
N MET A 11 -51.87 -20.13 40.84
CA MET A 11 -51.82 -20.88 39.57
C MET A 11 -52.73 -20.39 38.42
N LEU A 12 -52.06 -20.14 37.28
CA LEU A 12 -52.54 -20.26 35.89
C LEU A 12 -53.35 -19.10 35.27
N CYS A 13 -52.69 -18.37 34.36
CA CYS A 13 -53.17 -18.00 33.01
C CYS A 13 -51.97 -17.33 32.29
N CYS A 14 -51.14 -18.09 31.57
CA CYS A 14 -51.27 -18.32 30.12
C CYS A 14 -51.43 -17.03 29.29
N VAL A 15 -50.37 -16.80 28.49
CA VAL A 15 -50.41 -16.24 27.13
C VAL A 15 -50.64 -14.74 27.01
N GLY A 16 -49.66 -14.07 26.39
CA GLY A 16 -49.92 -12.85 25.63
C GLY A 16 -49.13 -11.63 26.07
N MET A 17 -47.80 -11.65 25.91
CA MET A 17 -47.09 -10.43 25.53
C MET A 17 -45.94 -10.83 24.60
N LEU A 18 -46.30 -10.86 23.32
CA LEU A 18 -45.39 -10.92 22.18
C LEU A 18 -44.29 -9.89 22.40
N CYS A 19 -43.06 -10.37 22.59
CA CYS A 19 -41.87 -9.56 22.43
C CYS A 19 -41.93 -8.94 21.02
N LEU A 20 -42.22 -7.64 20.95
CA LEU A 20 -41.91 -6.82 19.80
C LEU A 20 -40.39 -6.88 19.62
N HIS A 21 -39.90 -7.80 18.83
CA HIS A 21 -38.57 -7.76 18.25
C HIS A 21 -38.79 -7.47 16.78
N THR A 22 -38.73 -6.19 16.45
CA THR A 22 -38.55 -5.78 15.06
C THR A 22 -37.29 -6.47 14.56
N PRO A 23 -37.32 -7.18 13.41
CA PRO A 23 -36.08 -7.66 12.83
C PRO A 23 -35.26 -6.43 12.46
N THR A 24 -34.14 -6.23 13.16
CA THR A 24 -33.13 -5.27 12.74
C THR A 24 -32.59 -5.80 11.43
N GLU A 25 -33.05 -5.27 10.29
CA GLU A 25 -32.42 -5.56 9.01
C GLU A 25 -31.01 -4.99 9.08
N ILE A 26 -30.03 -5.87 9.28
CA ILE A 26 -28.62 -5.56 9.03
C ILE A 26 -28.52 -5.37 7.52
N ARG A 27 -28.68 -4.13 7.06
CA ARG A 27 -28.23 -3.73 5.73
C ARG A 27 -26.72 -3.80 5.75
N ALA A 28 -26.17 -4.80 5.10
CA ALA A 28 -24.80 -4.73 4.62
C ALA A 28 -24.75 -3.55 3.64
N THR A 29 -24.20 -2.42 4.09
CA THR A 29 -23.72 -1.40 3.18
C THR A 29 -22.56 -2.05 2.46
N THR A 30 -22.76 -2.49 1.22
CA THR A 30 -21.63 -2.69 0.32
C THR A 30 -20.95 -1.34 0.23
N ALA A 31 -19.87 -1.15 0.99
CA ALA A 31 -18.92 -0.12 0.68
C ALA A 31 -18.51 -0.41 -0.76
N MET A 32 -18.97 0.43 -1.67
CA MET A 32 -18.40 0.52 -3.00
C MET A 32 -16.99 1.07 -2.76
N SER A 33 -16.07 0.18 -2.36
CA SER A 33 -14.68 0.33 -2.74
C SER A 33 -14.78 0.47 -4.25
N SER A 34 -14.45 1.65 -4.75
CA SER A 34 -13.88 1.71 -6.09
C SER A 34 -12.78 0.67 -6.07
N ALA A 35 -13.04 -0.51 -6.65
CA ALA A 35 -11.97 -1.40 -7.02
C ALA A 35 -11.15 -0.56 -7.99
N SER A 36 -10.07 0.04 -7.50
CA SER A 36 -9.00 0.36 -8.43
C SER A 36 -8.63 -0.99 -9.01
N ASP A 37 -8.63 -1.11 -10.32
CA ASP A 37 -8.11 -2.28 -11.03
C ASP A 37 -6.57 -2.30 -10.92
N THR A 38 -6.04 -1.99 -9.73
CA THR A 38 -4.64 -2.04 -9.37
C THR A 38 -4.50 -3.05 -8.25
N GLU A 39 -3.72 -4.10 -8.50
CA GLU A 39 -3.50 -5.19 -7.55
C GLU A 39 -2.02 -5.36 -7.24
N GLU A 40 -1.74 -5.81 -6.02
CA GLU A 40 -0.42 -6.28 -5.63
C GLU A 40 -0.20 -7.70 -6.16
N VAL A 41 0.80 -7.87 -7.01
CA VAL A 41 1.13 -9.15 -7.66
C VAL A 41 2.56 -9.54 -7.33
N LEU A 42 2.79 -10.83 -7.02
CA LEU A 42 4.14 -11.33 -6.79
C LEU A 42 4.84 -11.56 -8.14
N ALA A 43 5.90 -10.80 -8.42
CA ALA A 43 6.73 -10.96 -9.61
C ALA A 43 8.11 -11.49 -9.25
N THR A 44 8.74 -12.20 -10.21
CA THR A 44 10.15 -12.57 -10.08
C THR A 44 11.01 -11.70 -10.98
N PHE A 45 12.08 -11.18 -10.41
CA PHE A 45 13.10 -10.43 -11.10
C PHE A 45 14.41 -11.20 -11.13
N ARG A 46 15.12 -11.09 -12.24
CA ARG A 46 16.49 -11.58 -12.36
C ARG A 46 17.45 -10.40 -12.48
N TYR A 47 18.34 -10.26 -11.52
CA TYR A 47 19.39 -9.24 -11.56
C TYR A 47 20.75 -9.89 -11.31
N GLN A 48 21.78 -9.50 -12.07
CA GLN A 48 23.07 -10.23 -12.10
C GLN A 48 23.73 -10.37 -10.72
N ALA A 49 23.60 -9.36 -9.86
CA ALA A 49 24.23 -9.34 -8.55
C ALA A 49 23.48 -10.17 -7.46
N VAL A 50 22.16 -10.35 -7.59
CA VAL A 50 21.32 -10.96 -6.54
C VAL A 50 20.57 -12.22 -6.99
N GLY A 51 20.66 -12.60 -8.27
CA GLY A 51 20.00 -13.78 -8.81
C GLY A 51 18.50 -13.56 -9.01
N HIS A 52 17.69 -14.56 -8.62
CA HIS A 52 16.23 -14.47 -8.66
C HIS A 52 15.71 -13.91 -7.34
N VAL A 53 14.94 -12.83 -7.41
CA VAL A 53 14.28 -12.22 -6.26
C VAL A 53 12.79 -12.12 -6.53
N PHE A 54 12.00 -12.37 -5.48
CA PHE A 54 10.56 -12.19 -5.50
C PHE A 54 10.25 -10.82 -4.91
N VAL A 55 9.40 -10.07 -5.59
CA VAL A 55 9.05 -8.70 -5.22
C VAL A 55 7.57 -8.50 -5.48
N THR A 56 6.88 -7.84 -4.55
CA THR A 56 5.46 -7.50 -4.71
C THR A 56 5.35 -6.22 -5.53
N ILE A 57 4.86 -6.33 -6.76
CA ILE A 57 4.65 -5.19 -7.67
C ILE A 57 3.20 -4.71 -7.60
N LEU A 58 2.94 -3.51 -8.10
CA LEU A 58 1.58 -3.12 -8.48
C LEU A 58 1.38 -3.37 -9.97
N TYR A 59 0.28 -4.01 -10.31
CA TYR A 59 -0.20 -4.15 -11.68
C TYR A 59 -1.53 -3.41 -11.83
N ASP A 60 -1.57 -2.42 -12.70
CA ASP A 60 -2.76 -1.66 -13.07
C ASP A 60 -3.35 -2.27 -14.36
N TYR A 61 -4.48 -2.98 -14.23
CA TYR A 61 -5.17 -3.64 -15.33
C TYR A 61 -5.90 -2.64 -16.25
N ASP A 62 -6.28 -1.45 -15.77
CA ASP A 62 -6.95 -0.44 -16.59
C ASP A 62 -5.99 0.12 -17.65
N SER A 63 -4.73 0.31 -17.24
CA SER A 63 -3.71 0.94 -18.07
C SER A 63 -2.65 -0.02 -18.61
N ASP A 64 -2.71 -1.30 -18.22
CA ASP A 64 -1.74 -2.37 -18.50
C ASP A 64 -0.32 -1.96 -18.11
N ARG A 65 -0.14 -1.54 -16.85
CA ARG A 65 1.12 -1.01 -16.34
C ARG A 65 1.60 -1.73 -15.10
N ILE A 66 2.92 -1.88 -15.03
CA ILE A 66 3.63 -2.40 -13.87
C ILE A 66 4.31 -1.24 -13.16
N LEU A 67 4.23 -1.23 -11.83
CA LEU A 67 4.98 -0.33 -10.98
C LEU A 67 5.73 -1.15 -9.94
N LEU A 68 6.98 -0.76 -9.67
CA LEU A 68 7.90 -1.51 -8.85
C LEU A 68 8.15 -0.81 -7.50
N PRO A 69 8.20 -1.54 -6.38
CA PRO A 69 8.42 -0.97 -5.06
C PRO A 69 9.86 -0.47 -4.93
N VAL A 70 10.01 0.82 -4.63
CA VAL A 70 11.34 1.44 -4.51
C VAL A 70 12.08 0.92 -3.29
N ALA A 71 11.41 0.86 -2.14
CA ALA A 71 12.05 0.47 -0.90
C ALA A 71 12.54 -0.98 -0.94
N GLU A 72 11.69 -1.90 -1.40
CA GLU A 72 12.05 -3.31 -1.50
C GLU A 72 13.21 -3.53 -2.47
N LEU A 73 13.16 -2.96 -3.68
CA LEU A 73 14.22 -3.12 -4.67
C LEU A 73 15.55 -2.49 -4.21
N PHE A 74 15.51 -1.29 -3.62
CA PHE A 74 16.73 -0.64 -3.14
C PHE A 74 17.34 -1.41 -1.97
N SER A 75 16.51 -1.96 -1.08
CA SER A 75 16.98 -2.84 0.00
C SER A 75 17.65 -4.11 -0.54
N LEU A 76 17.05 -4.77 -1.54
CA LEU A 76 17.60 -5.98 -2.16
C LEU A 76 18.95 -5.72 -2.83
N LEU A 77 19.10 -4.57 -3.47
CA LEU A 77 20.33 -4.15 -4.14
C LEU A 77 21.33 -3.47 -3.21
N MET A 78 21.02 -3.38 -1.91
CA MET A 78 21.81 -2.69 -0.89
C MET A 78 22.11 -1.23 -1.23
N ILE A 79 21.22 -0.57 -1.97
CA ILE A 79 21.27 0.87 -2.23
C ILE A 79 20.88 1.58 -0.93
N ASN A 80 21.73 2.51 -0.49
CA ASN A 80 21.44 3.26 0.73
C ASN A 80 20.19 4.11 0.53
N MET A 81 19.25 4.01 1.47
CA MET A 81 18.01 4.79 1.45
C MET A 81 17.51 5.12 2.87
N GLU A 82 16.80 6.23 2.96
CA GLU A 82 16.02 6.70 4.11
C GLU A 82 14.65 7.14 3.58
N ILE A 83 13.58 6.71 4.25
CA ILE A 83 12.20 7.02 3.87
C ILE A 83 11.65 8.06 4.83
N ASP A 84 11.27 9.22 4.28
CA ASP A 84 10.55 10.28 4.99
C ASP A 84 9.08 10.26 4.57
N ARG A 85 8.28 9.51 5.32
CA ARG A 85 6.84 9.38 5.05
C ARG A 85 6.06 10.68 5.25
N GLY A 86 6.56 11.61 6.07
CA GLY A 86 5.92 12.90 6.30
C GLY A 86 6.01 13.84 5.10
N ASN A 87 7.06 13.68 4.29
CA ASN A 87 7.33 14.48 3.10
C ASN A 87 7.22 13.68 1.79
N PHE A 88 6.68 12.46 1.82
CA PHE A 88 6.56 11.55 0.68
C PHE A 88 7.87 11.43 -0.12
N MET A 89 8.97 11.21 0.59
CA MET A 89 10.31 11.29 0.01
C MET A 89 11.15 10.06 0.37
N ILE A 90 11.92 9.58 -0.61
CA ILE A 90 13.02 8.64 -0.40
C ILE A 90 14.32 9.34 -0.79
N ARG A 91 15.33 9.27 0.07
CA ARG A 91 16.65 9.85 -0.19
C ARG A 91 17.75 8.88 0.19
N GLY A 92 18.94 9.03 -0.37
CA GLY A 92 20.05 8.17 -0.04
C GLY A 92 21.28 8.44 -0.90
N PHE A 93 22.15 7.44 -1.01
CA PHE A 93 23.38 7.51 -1.80
C PHE A 93 23.50 6.30 -2.72
N PHE A 94 23.90 6.54 -3.98
CA PHE A 94 24.17 5.46 -4.92
C PHE A 94 25.62 4.96 -4.79
N ILE A 95 25.79 3.62 -4.79
CA ILE A 95 26.98 2.91 -4.27
C ILE A 95 28.27 3.29 -5.00
N GLU A 96 28.25 3.40 -6.32
CA GLU A 96 29.49 3.55 -7.10
C GLU A 96 30.19 4.90 -6.92
N GLN A 97 29.51 5.93 -6.44
CA GLN A 97 30.04 7.30 -6.46
C GLN A 97 29.63 8.16 -5.25
N ASN A 98 28.92 7.58 -4.27
CA ASN A 98 28.32 8.30 -3.14
C ASN A 98 27.52 9.53 -3.61
N ILE A 99 26.83 9.38 -4.75
CA ILE A 99 25.99 10.42 -5.33
C ILE A 99 24.68 10.43 -4.54
N PRO A 100 24.37 11.51 -3.80
CA PRO A 100 23.07 11.61 -3.17
C PRO A 100 21.95 11.67 -4.21
N TYR A 101 20.85 11.01 -3.91
CA TYR A 101 19.63 11.09 -4.69
C TYR A 101 18.44 11.43 -3.79
N GLN A 102 17.40 12.00 -4.39
CA GLN A 102 16.12 12.26 -3.75
C GLN A 102 14.99 11.97 -4.73
N ILE A 103 14.00 11.21 -4.29
CA ILE A 103 12.75 10.91 -5.01
C ILE A 103 11.63 11.52 -4.18
N VAL A 104 10.87 12.43 -4.75
CA VAL A 104 9.75 13.11 -4.11
C VAL A 104 8.47 12.73 -4.84
N PHE A 105 7.66 11.88 -4.22
CA PHE A 105 6.54 11.21 -4.88
C PHE A 105 5.33 12.12 -5.08
N ASP A 106 5.01 12.99 -4.13
CA ASP A 106 3.86 13.90 -4.23
C ASP A 106 4.06 15.03 -5.25
N ARG A 107 5.32 15.26 -5.66
CA ARG A 107 5.71 16.25 -6.68
C ARG A 107 6.19 15.62 -7.98
N TYR A 108 6.28 14.29 -8.06
CA TYR A 108 6.72 13.55 -9.24
C TYR A 108 8.14 13.92 -9.72
N MET A 109 9.04 14.15 -8.76
CA MET A 109 10.38 14.65 -9.03
C MET A 109 11.47 13.70 -8.54
N ILE A 110 12.55 13.62 -9.31
CA ILE A 110 13.79 12.95 -8.89
C ILE A 110 14.95 13.92 -9.08
N ALA A 111 15.88 13.93 -8.14
CA ALA A 111 17.15 14.62 -8.26
C ALA A 111 18.30 13.67 -7.96
N PHE A 112 19.36 13.77 -8.74
CA PHE A 112 20.70 13.37 -8.33
C PHE A 112 21.50 14.63 -8.06
N ASP A 113 22.18 14.66 -6.93
CA ASP A 113 23.04 15.77 -6.60
C ASP A 113 24.47 15.28 -6.43
N GLY A 114 25.43 15.93 -7.08
CA GLY A 114 26.85 15.84 -6.75
C GLY A 114 27.36 17.13 -6.09
N THR A 115 26.45 18.08 -5.80
CA THR A 115 26.72 19.47 -5.45
C THR A 115 25.77 19.95 -4.32
N GLN A 116 25.67 21.27 -4.08
CA GLN A 116 24.91 21.83 -2.95
C GLN A 116 23.45 22.21 -3.29
N SER A 117 23.03 22.01 -4.54
CA SER A 117 21.69 22.38 -5.03
C SER A 117 21.17 21.29 -5.97
N PRO A 118 20.26 20.41 -5.51
CA PRO A 118 19.76 19.31 -6.32
C PRO A 118 19.00 19.85 -7.54
N GLN A 119 19.35 19.36 -8.73
CA GLN A 119 18.54 19.62 -9.92
C GLN A 119 17.44 18.56 -9.98
N PHE A 120 16.22 18.97 -9.66
CA PHE A 120 15.04 18.12 -9.77
C PHE A 120 14.52 18.10 -11.21
N GLU A 121 14.37 16.90 -11.74
CA GLU A 121 13.64 16.62 -12.97
C GLU A 121 12.25 16.09 -12.63
N SER A 122 11.24 16.49 -13.41
CA SER A 122 9.84 16.12 -13.23
C SER A 122 9.45 15.11 -14.29
N TYR A 123 8.89 13.97 -13.89
CA TYR A 123 8.57 12.87 -14.82
C TYR A 123 7.07 12.64 -15.03
N GLY A 124 6.20 13.22 -14.21
CA GLY A 124 4.74 13.11 -14.36
C GLY A 124 4.09 12.05 -13.46
N PRO A 125 2.80 12.17 -13.16
CA PRO A 125 2.09 11.36 -12.15
C PRO A 125 2.00 9.86 -12.50
N GLU A 126 2.04 9.51 -13.78
CA GLU A 126 1.94 8.13 -14.26
C GLU A 126 3.12 7.25 -13.84
N HIS A 127 4.23 7.87 -13.43
CA HIS A 127 5.44 7.16 -13.03
C HIS A 127 5.57 6.97 -11.52
N PHE A 128 4.68 7.54 -10.71
CA PHE A 128 4.79 7.54 -9.24
C PHE A 128 3.48 7.12 -8.63
N VAL A 129 3.55 6.13 -7.73
CA VAL A 129 2.40 5.74 -6.92
C VAL A 129 2.78 5.69 -5.45
N ILE A 130 1.91 6.23 -4.61
CA ILE A 130 2.00 6.17 -3.15
C ILE A 130 0.85 5.27 -2.68
N THR A 131 1.18 4.25 -1.92
CA THR A 131 0.20 3.39 -1.23
C THR A 131 0.29 3.60 0.28
N GLU A 132 -0.54 2.89 1.03
CA GLU A 132 -0.45 2.90 2.50
C GLU A 132 0.87 2.28 3.02
N THR A 133 1.43 1.35 2.26
CA THR A 133 2.55 0.49 2.69
C THR A 133 3.88 0.91 2.07
N ASP A 134 3.88 1.32 0.80
CA ASP A 134 5.09 1.57 0.03
C ASP A 134 4.93 2.65 -1.07
N TYR A 135 6.06 2.98 -1.68
CA TYR A 135 6.22 3.89 -2.80
C TYR A 135 6.69 3.14 -4.04
N PHE A 136 6.04 3.40 -5.17
CA PHE A 136 6.29 2.68 -6.42
C PHE A 136 6.71 3.63 -7.53
N LEU A 137 7.62 3.16 -8.38
CA LEU A 137 8.01 3.84 -9.62
C LEU A 137 7.81 2.92 -10.84
N SER A 138 7.64 3.53 -12.00
CA SER A 138 7.62 2.75 -13.24
C SER A 138 9.00 2.15 -13.57
N PRO A 139 9.05 0.98 -14.24
CA PRO A 139 10.30 0.36 -14.68
C PRO A 139 11.19 1.27 -15.53
N GLU A 140 10.60 2.18 -16.31
CA GLU A 140 11.29 3.16 -17.13
C GLU A 140 12.18 4.06 -16.28
N LEU A 141 11.66 4.59 -15.15
CA LEU A 141 12.47 5.43 -14.26
C LEU A 141 13.59 4.63 -13.60
N PHE A 142 13.37 3.38 -13.20
CA PHE A 142 14.47 2.54 -12.71
C PHE A 142 15.61 2.42 -13.73
N SER A 143 15.25 2.23 -15.00
CA SER A 143 16.20 2.10 -16.10
C SER A 143 16.90 3.41 -16.44
N GLU A 144 16.14 4.48 -16.68
CA GLU A 144 16.68 5.76 -17.16
C GLU A 144 17.43 6.54 -16.08
N VAL A 145 16.91 6.53 -14.86
CA VAL A 145 17.40 7.34 -13.74
C VAL A 145 18.48 6.58 -12.97
N PHE A 146 18.26 5.30 -12.68
CA PHE A 146 19.17 4.51 -11.83
C PHE A 146 20.02 3.48 -12.59
N GLY A 147 19.82 3.32 -13.91
CA GLY A 147 20.51 2.29 -14.69
C GLY A 147 20.13 0.85 -14.27
N LEU A 148 18.98 0.70 -13.60
CA LEU A 148 18.50 -0.58 -13.08
C LEU A 148 17.47 -1.16 -14.04
N HIS A 149 17.89 -2.17 -14.78
CA HIS A 149 17.01 -2.86 -15.72
C HIS A 149 16.33 -4.05 -15.04
N PHE A 150 15.01 -3.98 -14.94
CA PHE A 150 14.18 -5.04 -14.43
C PHE A 150 13.34 -5.63 -15.57
N THR A 151 13.40 -6.95 -15.73
CA THR A 151 12.48 -7.68 -16.61
C THR A 151 11.58 -8.52 -15.72
N PRO A 152 10.33 -8.08 -15.48
CA PRO A 152 9.40 -8.84 -14.68
C PRO A 152 8.99 -10.11 -15.42
N ASP A 153 9.09 -11.25 -14.76
CA ASP A 153 8.39 -12.47 -15.14
C ASP A 153 7.20 -12.61 -14.19
N ILE A 154 6.00 -12.38 -14.72
CA ILE A 154 4.75 -12.39 -13.94
C ILE A 154 4.16 -13.79 -14.03
N PHE A 155 4.00 -14.44 -12.88
CA PHE A 155 3.24 -15.68 -12.79
C PHE A 155 1.75 -15.32 -12.71
N ALA A 156 1.10 -15.25 -13.87
CA ALA A 156 -0.37 -15.16 -13.99
C ALA A 156 -1.01 -16.55 -14.04
#